data_AF-A0A2V5RTL2-F1
#
_entry.id   AF-A0A2V5RTL2-F1
#
_cell.length_a   1.000
_cell.length_b   1.000
_cell.length_c   1.000
_cell.angle_alpha   90.00
_cell.angle_beta   90.00
_cell.angle_gamma   90.00
#
_symmetry.space_group_name_H-M   'P 1'
#
loop_
_entity.id
_entity.type
_entity.pdbx_description
1 polymer ?
#
loop_
_entity_poly.entity_id
_entity_poly.type
_entity_poly.pdbx_seq_one_letter_code
_entity_poly.pdbx_strand_id
1 'polypeptide(L)'
;MIYPQSEEAPSLATHSGFRGRLARTPLSGEEGCGGHISATRSDDHLARMEGRIWPMVAHTMIGLKRLDNLQFCVDEAITNGVRGDLIETGVWRGGAAIFMRAMLKAYGVTDRCVWVADSFEG
;
A
#
# COMPACT_ATOMS: atom_id res chain seq x y z
N MET A 1 -30.55 8.49 0.18
CA MET A 1 -30.55 7.35 1.12
C MET A 1 -29.45 7.65 2.14
N ILE A 2 -29.85 7.80 3.39
CA ILE A 2 -29.12 8.45 4.49
C ILE A 2 -28.15 7.45 5.12
N TYR A 3 -26.89 7.83 5.32
CA TYR A 3 -26.06 7.25 6.39
C TYR A 3 -26.02 8.25 7.55
N PRO A 4 -26.29 7.81 8.80
CA PRO A 4 -26.45 8.70 9.94
C PRO A 4 -25.10 9.18 10.45
N GLN A 5 -25.11 10.35 11.09
CA GLN A 5 -24.00 10.83 11.91
C GLN A 5 -23.87 9.91 13.14
N SER A 6 -22.71 9.29 13.29
CA SER A 6 -22.21 8.83 14.58
C SER A 6 -20.93 9.61 14.87
N GLU A 7 -21.09 10.64 15.71
CA GLU A 7 -19.98 11.21 16.48
C GLU A 7 -19.43 10.12 17.41
N GLU A 8 -18.18 9.74 17.19
CA GLU A 8 -17.24 9.34 18.24
C GLU A 8 -15.85 9.25 17.58
N ALA A 9 -15.01 10.24 17.88
CA ALA A 9 -13.61 10.21 17.50
C ALA A 9 -12.93 9.08 18.30
N PRO A 10 -12.18 8.16 17.66
CA PRO A 10 -11.46 7.13 18.39
C PRO A 10 -10.43 7.80 19.30
N SER A 11 -10.53 7.48 20.59
CA SER A 11 -9.64 7.94 21.64
C SER A 11 -8.18 7.67 21.29
N LEU A 12 -7.35 8.70 21.45
CA LEU A 12 -5.88 8.73 21.42
C LEU A 12 -5.25 7.33 21.37
N ALA A 13 -4.70 6.98 20.20
CA ALA A 13 -3.84 5.83 20.04
C ALA A 13 -2.63 5.97 20.98
N THR A 14 -2.74 5.36 22.15
CA THR A 14 -1.63 5.14 23.06
C THR A 14 -0.57 4.30 22.34
N HIS A 15 0.67 4.81 22.32
CA HIS A 15 1.92 4.19 21.88
C HIS A 15 1.88 2.67 21.66
N SER A 16 1.40 2.23 20.51
CA SER A 16 1.76 0.95 19.92
C SER A 16 1.50 1.06 18.42
N GLY A 17 2.58 1.03 17.64
CA GLY A 17 2.50 1.11 16.19
C GLY A 17 1.63 -0.02 15.62
N PHE A 18 1.19 0.18 14.37
CA PHE A 18 0.33 -0.71 13.59
C PHE A 18 0.80 -2.19 13.52
N ARG A 19 2.02 -2.50 13.96
CA ARG A 19 2.71 -3.80 13.87
C ARG A 19 2.46 -4.76 15.04
N GLY A 20 1.24 -4.84 15.56
CA GLY A 20 0.88 -5.82 16.60
C GLY A 20 0.41 -7.17 16.06
N ARG A 21 1.34 -8.06 15.67
CA ARG A 21 1.24 -9.52 15.37
C ARG A 21 1.46 -9.92 13.90
N LEU A 22 2.60 -10.55 13.58
CA LEU A 22 2.75 -12.01 13.44
C LEU A 22 4.17 -12.33 12.92
N ALA A 23 4.95 -13.06 13.71
CA ALA A 23 6.14 -13.75 13.21
C ALA A 23 5.72 -14.95 12.36
N ARG A 24 6.49 -15.30 11.32
CA ARG A 24 6.82 -16.70 10.92
C ARG A 24 7.86 -16.76 9.79
N THR A 25 9.04 -17.29 10.17
CA THR A 25 9.93 -18.28 9.53
C THR A 25 10.24 -18.24 8.02
N PRO A 26 11.51 -18.40 7.61
CA PRO A 26 11.94 -18.28 6.21
C PRO A 26 11.64 -19.54 5.40
N LEU A 27 11.30 -19.36 4.12
CA LEU A 27 11.27 -20.44 3.12
C LEU A 27 12.39 -20.22 2.11
N SER A 28 13.35 -21.13 2.14
CA SER A 28 14.33 -21.38 1.08
C SER A 28 13.67 -22.02 -0.13
N GLY A 29 14.06 -21.66 -1.35
CA GLY A 29 13.73 -22.44 -2.55
C GLY A 29 13.78 -21.67 -3.87
N GLU A 30 14.96 -21.71 -4.48
CA GLU A 30 15.37 -21.76 -5.90
C GLU A 30 14.68 -20.99 -7.04
N GLU A 31 15.56 -20.61 -7.98
CA GLU A 31 15.38 -19.79 -9.18
C GLU A 31 14.69 -20.53 -10.34
N GLY A 32 14.01 -19.78 -11.20
CA GLY A 32 13.49 -20.27 -12.48
C GLY A 32 13.16 -19.14 -13.46
N CYS A 33 14.00 -18.98 -14.47
CA CYS A 33 13.85 -18.10 -15.63
C CYS A 33 12.70 -18.56 -16.54
N GLY A 34 11.87 -17.61 -17.02
CA GLY A 34 10.86 -17.88 -18.03
C GLY A 34 9.84 -16.75 -18.19
N GLY A 35 10.11 -15.82 -19.11
CA GLY A 35 9.17 -14.78 -19.51
C GLY A 35 8.01 -15.36 -20.31
N HIS A 36 6.93 -15.73 -19.61
CA HIS A 36 5.63 -15.99 -20.22
C HIS A 36 4.61 -14.98 -19.68
N ILE A 37 4.09 -14.14 -20.57
CA ILE A 37 2.88 -13.34 -20.33
C ILE A 37 1.67 -14.27 -20.25
N SER A 38 1.50 -14.90 -19.09
CA SER A 38 0.32 -15.68 -18.73
C SER A 38 -0.71 -14.73 -18.13
N ALA A 39 -1.90 -14.68 -18.73
CA ALA A 39 -3.08 -14.16 -18.04
C ALA A 39 -3.30 -15.05 -16.80
N THR A 40 -2.80 -14.62 -15.65
CA THR A 40 -2.72 -15.47 -14.47
C THR A 40 -4.13 -15.84 -14.02
N ARG A 41 -4.36 -17.16 -13.91
CA ARG A 41 -5.57 -17.71 -13.28
C ARG A 41 -5.73 -17.07 -11.89
N SER A 42 -6.98 -17.00 -11.44
CA SER A 42 -7.44 -16.37 -10.21
C SER A 42 -6.65 -16.71 -8.94
N ASP A 43 -5.80 -17.75 -8.93
CA ASP A 43 -5.27 -18.36 -7.69
C ASP A 43 -3.74 -18.36 -7.54
N ASP A 44 -2.98 -17.55 -8.28
CA ASP A 44 -1.54 -17.37 -7.95
C ASP A 44 -1.38 -16.37 -6.79
N HIS A 45 -1.60 -16.88 -5.57
CA HIS A 45 -1.51 -16.10 -4.34
C HIS A 45 -0.11 -15.50 -4.14
N LEU A 46 0.95 -16.29 -4.39
CA LEU A 46 2.33 -15.84 -4.20
C LEU A 46 2.68 -14.72 -5.19
N ALA A 47 2.30 -14.86 -6.46
CA ALA A 47 2.52 -13.79 -7.43
C ALA A 47 1.73 -12.52 -7.10
N ARG A 48 0.54 -12.61 -6.47
CA ARG A 48 -0.16 -11.44 -5.91
C ARG A 48 0.57 -10.83 -4.72
N MET A 49 1.04 -11.65 -3.78
CA MET A 49 1.80 -11.17 -2.62
C MET A 49 3.04 -10.39 -3.06
N GLU A 50 3.69 -10.83 -4.13
CA GLU A 50 4.93 -10.24 -4.62
C GLU A 50 4.73 -9.21 -5.72
N GLY A 51 3.51 -9.07 -6.24
CA GLY A 51 3.18 -8.18 -7.35
C GLY A 51 3.87 -8.58 -8.65
N ARG A 52 3.93 -9.88 -8.91
CA ARG A 52 4.43 -10.50 -10.15
C ARG A 52 3.31 -10.76 -11.16
N ILE A 53 2.12 -10.21 -10.93
CA ILE A 53 0.99 -10.29 -11.87
C ILE A 53 0.58 -8.89 -12.35
N TRP A 54 -0.01 -8.84 -13.54
CA TRP A 54 -0.78 -7.69 -13.99
C TRP A 54 -2.26 -7.95 -13.74
N PRO A 55 -2.84 -7.34 -12.70
CA PRO A 55 -4.21 -7.65 -12.32
C PRO A 55 -5.20 -7.00 -13.27
N MET A 56 -6.17 -7.79 -13.75
CA MET A 56 -7.23 -7.29 -14.64
C MET A 56 -8.05 -6.17 -13.99
N VAL A 57 -8.35 -6.28 -12.69
CA VAL A 57 -9.29 -5.38 -11.97
C VAL A 57 -8.62 -4.52 -10.90
N ALA A 58 -7.63 -5.04 -10.16
CA ALA A 58 -7.06 -4.31 -9.03
C ALA A 58 -6.45 -2.95 -9.44
N HIS A 59 -6.42 -2.00 -8.50
CA HIS A 59 -5.93 -0.64 -8.74
C HIS A 59 -4.41 -0.48 -8.60
N THR A 60 -3.71 -1.50 -8.10
CA THR A 60 -2.24 -1.52 -8.08
C THR A 60 -1.72 -2.92 -8.42
N MET A 61 -0.55 -2.96 -9.06
CA MET A 61 0.16 -4.19 -9.40
C MET A 61 1.35 -4.47 -8.46
N ILE A 62 1.63 -3.60 -7.49
CA ILE A 62 2.85 -3.72 -6.67
C ILE A 62 2.78 -4.90 -5.67
N GLY A 63 1.60 -5.45 -5.42
CA GLY A 63 1.43 -6.58 -4.50
C GLY A 63 1.57 -6.21 -3.02
N LEU A 64 1.26 -7.18 -2.15
CA LEU A 64 1.14 -6.95 -0.72
C LEU A 64 2.47 -6.60 -0.04
N LYS A 65 3.56 -7.29 -0.37
CA LYS A 65 4.87 -7.01 0.27
C LYS A 65 5.35 -5.58 0.03
N ARG A 66 5.09 -5.02 -1.17
CA ARG A 66 5.45 -3.63 -1.47
C ARG A 66 4.47 -2.63 -0.85
N LEU A 67 3.20 -3.00 -0.68
CA LEU A 67 2.26 -2.20 0.13
C LEU A 67 2.69 -2.17 1.60
N ASP A 68 3.12 -3.28 2.19
CA ASP A 68 3.65 -3.34 3.56
C ASP A 68 4.90 -2.45 3.71
N ASN A 69 5.77 -2.45 2.69
CA ASN A 69 6.93 -1.56 2.66
C ASN A 69 6.50 -0.08 2.58
N LEU A 70 5.54 0.26 1.70
CA LEU A 70 5.01 1.61 1.58
C LEU A 70 4.43 2.08 2.91
N GLN A 71 3.70 1.20 3.59
CA GLN A 71 3.17 1.46 4.91
C GLN A 71 4.28 1.73 5.92
N PHE A 72 5.30 0.87 5.98
CA PHE A 72 6.43 1.06 6.88
C PHE A 72 7.11 2.42 6.67
N CYS A 73 7.43 2.78 5.42
CA CYS A 73 8.09 4.05 5.13
C CYS A 73 7.25 5.27 5.53
N VAL A 74 5.95 5.25 5.23
CA VAL A 74 5.05 6.37 5.57
C VAL A 74 4.84 6.46 7.09
N ASP A 75 4.66 5.32 7.77
CA ASP A 75 4.56 5.27 9.24
C ASP A 75 5.82 5.87 9.88
N GLU A 76 7.01 5.42 9.49
CA GLU A 76 8.28 5.95 9.99
C GLU A 76 8.46 7.44 9.71
N ALA A 77 8.04 7.93 8.53
CA ALA A 77 8.12 9.36 8.21
C ALA A 77 7.20 10.21 9.09
N ILE A 78 6.00 9.71 9.41
CA ILE A 78 5.05 10.39 10.30
C ILE A 78 5.53 10.34 11.74
N THR A 79 5.88 9.15 12.25
CA THR A 79 6.23 8.94 13.67
C THR A 79 7.52 9.65 14.06
N ASN A 80 8.50 9.72 13.16
CA ASN A 80 9.75 10.43 13.40
C ASN A 80 9.70 11.92 13.00
N GLY A 81 8.55 12.43 12.55
CA GLY A 81 8.39 13.85 12.20
C GLY A 81 9.22 14.28 10.99
N VAL A 82 9.54 13.38 10.06
CA VAL A 82 10.28 13.70 8.83
C VAL A 82 9.42 14.63 7.99
N ARG A 83 9.90 15.86 7.74
CA ARG A 83 9.13 16.87 6.98
C ARG A 83 9.05 16.51 5.49
N GLY A 84 7.92 16.80 4.86
CA GLY A 84 7.73 16.68 3.41
C GLY A 84 6.43 15.98 2.99
N ASP A 85 6.20 15.95 1.69
CA ASP A 85 5.05 15.28 1.07
C ASP A 85 5.39 13.84 0.64
N LEU A 86 4.38 13.11 0.17
CA LEU A 86 4.54 11.80 -0.46
C LEU A 86 4.41 11.94 -1.98
N ILE A 87 5.13 11.13 -2.76
CA ILE A 87 5.05 11.14 -4.22
C ILE A 87 5.18 9.72 -4.81
N GLU A 88 4.37 9.42 -5.82
CA GLU A 88 4.52 8.25 -6.69
C GLU A 88 4.81 8.73 -8.14
N THR A 89 5.83 8.16 -8.79
CA THR A 89 6.27 8.51 -10.16
C THR A 89 6.11 7.31 -11.09
N GLY A 90 4.93 7.20 -11.70
CA GLY A 90 4.43 5.99 -12.36
C GLY A 90 3.40 5.30 -11.46
N VAL A 91 2.14 5.69 -11.61
CA VAL A 91 1.04 5.35 -10.71
C VAL A 91 0.08 4.32 -11.30
N TRP A 92 0.10 4.12 -12.63
CA TRP A 92 -0.85 3.25 -13.32
C TRP A 92 -2.31 3.62 -12.96
N ARG A 93 -3.07 2.73 -12.32
CA ARG A 93 -4.44 2.96 -11.84
C ARG A 93 -4.50 3.67 -10.48
N GLY A 94 -3.37 4.04 -9.89
CA GLY A 94 -3.27 4.89 -8.71
C GLY A 94 -3.44 4.18 -7.36
N GLY A 95 -3.45 2.85 -7.30
CA GLY A 95 -3.75 2.12 -6.07
C GLY A 95 -2.74 2.34 -4.93
N ALA A 96 -1.45 2.57 -5.23
CA ALA A 96 -0.46 2.87 -4.19
C ALA A 96 -0.62 4.30 -3.66
N ALA A 97 -0.81 5.30 -4.53
CA ALA A 97 -1.19 6.66 -4.15
C ALA A 97 -2.47 6.73 -3.29
N ILE A 98 -3.50 5.96 -3.65
CA ILE A 98 -4.73 5.85 -2.85
C ILE A 98 -4.40 5.34 -1.44
N PHE A 99 -3.54 4.33 -1.34
CA PHE A 99 -3.14 3.76 -0.05
C PHE A 99 -2.36 4.78 0.80
N MET A 100 -1.40 5.50 0.22
CA MET A 100 -0.69 6.60 0.90
C MET A 100 -1.67 7.68 1.41
N ARG A 101 -2.64 8.07 0.58
CA ARG A 101 -3.64 9.07 1.00
C ARG A 101 -4.51 8.56 2.15
N ALA A 102 -4.89 7.29 2.13
CA ALA A 102 -5.66 6.65 3.20
C ALA A 102 -4.86 6.60 4.51
N MET A 103 -3.55 6.36 4.44
CA MET A 103 -2.68 6.44 5.62
C MET A 103 -2.68 7.83 6.24
N LEU A 104 -2.43 8.89 5.47
CA LEU A 104 -2.50 10.26 6.00
C LEU A 104 -3.84 10.54 6.68
N LYS A 105 -4.95 10.07 6.10
CA LYS A 105 -6.29 10.18 6.69
C LYS A 105 -6.40 9.40 8.02
N ALA A 106 -5.85 8.19 8.10
CA ALA A 106 -5.90 7.36 9.30
C ALA A 106 -5.09 7.94 10.47
N TYR A 107 -3.96 8.60 10.19
CA TYR A 107 -3.15 9.30 11.20
C TYR A 107 -3.66 10.72 11.51
N GLY A 108 -4.72 11.19 10.86
CA GLY A 108 -5.23 12.56 11.03
C GLY A 108 -4.29 13.65 10.48
N VAL A 109 -3.39 13.30 9.57
CA VAL A 109 -2.42 14.22 8.96
C VAL A 109 -3.10 15.04 7.87
N THR A 110 -3.11 16.36 8.04
CA THR A 110 -3.77 17.31 7.12
C THR A 110 -2.81 18.30 6.46
N ASP A 111 -1.53 18.28 6.83
CA ASP A 111 -0.48 19.21 6.41
C ASP A 111 0.50 18.61 5.39
N ARG A 112 0.15 17.45 4.80
CA ARG A 112 0.93 16.77 3.76
C ARG A 112 0.07 16.45 2.55
N CYS A 113 0.68 16.55 1.37
CA CYS A 113 0.07 16.15 0.10
C CYS A 113 0.58 14.78 -0.36
N VAL A 114 -0.21 14.14 -1.23
CA VAL A 114 0.22 12.97 -2.02
C VAL A 114 0.25 13.41 -3.48
N TRP A 115 1.44 13.51 -4.04
CA TRP A 115 1.67 13.84 -5.44
C TRP A 115 1.59 12.57 -6.29
N VAL A 116 0.77 12.64 -7.35
CA VAL A 116 0.47 11.51 -8.25
C VAL A 116 0.99 11.90 -9.63
N ALA A 117 2.20 11.46 -9.96
CA ALA A 117 2.87 11.84 -11.20
C ALA A 117 2.95 10.62 -12.14
N ASP A 118 2.33 10.73 -13.31
CA ASP A 118 2.35 9.73 -14.38
C ASP A 118 2.17 10.47 -15.71
N SER A 119 2.52 9.83 -16.83
CA SER A 119 2.14 10.35 -18.14
C SER A 119 0.62 10.29 -18.34
N PHE A 120 -0.05 9.35 -17.67
CA PHE A 120 -1.46 8.99 -17.87
C PHE A 120 -1.79 8.52 -19.30
N GLU A 121 -0.76 8.18 -20.07
CA GLU A 121 -0.87 7.70 -21.45
C GLU A 121 -0.12 6.37 -21.68
N GLY A 122 0.65 5.89 -20.70
CA GLY A 122 1.24 4.54 -20.68
C GLY A 122 2.49 4.39 -21.53
#